data_AF-A0A227J279-F1
#
_entry.id   AF-A0A227J279-F1
#
_cell.length_a   1.000
_cell.length_b   1.000
_cell.length_c   1.000
_cell.angle_alpha   90.00
_cell.angle_beta   90.00
_cell.angle_gamma   90.00
#
_symmetry.space_group_name_H-M   'P 1'
#
loop_
_entity.id
_entity.type
_entity.pdbx_description
1 polymer ?
#
loop_
_entity_poly.entity_id
_entity_poly.type
_entity_poly.pdbx_seq_one_letter_code
_entity_poly.pdbx_strand_id
1 'polypeptide(L)'
;RAGQVVTIDGFRGHLWFSPSDAIQQELEAQQIEWQSTRQSALASAQQAAATCDGVHIPVFANIGGPKDIDDALTSGAEGVGLFRTEFLFQNS
;
A
#
# COMPACT_ATOMS: atom_id res chain seq x y z
N ARG A 1 -9.67 -23.63 -11.21
CA ARG A 1 -10.84 -23.68 -12.14
C ARG A 1 -11.67 -22.41 -11.96
N ALA A 2 -12.47 -21.99 -12.95
CA ALA A 2 -13.39 -20.86 -12.76
C ALA A 2 -14.30 -21.13 -11.54
N GLY A 3 -14.45 -20.14 -10.65
CA GLY A 3 -15.19 -20.27 -9.40
C GLY A 3 -14.43 -20.91 -8.23
N GLN A 4 -13.16 -21.27 -8.39
CA GLN A 4 -12.32 -21.75 -7.29
C GLN A 4 -11.89 -20.58 -6.39
N VAL A 5 -12.03 -20.74 -5.08
CA VAL A 5 -11.48 -19.79 -4.10
C VAL A 5 -9.96 -19.81 -4.14
N VAL A 6 -9.36 -18.63 -4.20
CA VAL A 6 -7.91 -18.43 -4.22
C VAL A 6 -7.58 -17.30 -3.26
N THR A 7 -6.54 -17.50 -2.44
CA THR A 7 -6.02 -16.47 -1.55
C THR A 7 -4.62 -16.06 -2.00
N ILE A 8 -4.38 -14.75 -2.11
CA ILE A 8 -3.09 -14.18 -2.47
C ILE A 8 -2.47 -13.58 -1.21
N ASP A 9 -1.29 -14.07 -0.85
CA ASP A 9 -0.45 -13.45 0.16
C ASP A 9 0.67 -12.67 -0.54
N GLY A 10 0.49 -11.35 -0.63
CA GLY A 10 1.46 -10.44 -1.24
C GLY A 10 2.71 -10.20 -0.40
N PHE A 11 2.70 -10.53 0.90
CA PHE A 11 3.87 -10.38 1.77
C PHE A 11 4.87 -11.51 1.57
N ARG A 12 4.36 -12.74 1.48
CA ARG A 12 5.20 -13.95 1.27
C ARG A 12 5.34 -14.32 -0.20
N GLY A 13 4.55 -13.71 -1.09
CA GLY A 13 4.54 -14.04 -2.52
C GLY A 13 3.91 -15.40 -2.81
N HIS A 14 2.92 -15.80 -2.01
CA HIS A 14 2.28 -17.11 -2.09
C HIS A 14 0.86 -17.03 -2.66
N LEU A 15 0.48 -18.10 -3.36
CA LEU A 15 -0.85 -18.28 -3.93
C LEU A 15 -1.44 -19.59 -3.45
N TRP A 16 -2.55 -19.51 -2.73
CA TRP A 16 -3.25 -20.68 -2.20
C TRP A 16 -4.47 -21.01 -3.05
N PHE A 17 -4.49 -22.21 -3.60
CA PHE A 17 -5.63 -22.71 -4.36
C PHE A 17 -6.51 -23.58 -3.45
N SER A 18 -7.78 -23.21 -3.27
CA SER A 18 -8.69 -23.89 -2.34
C SER A 18 -8.07 -24.11 -0.94
N PRO A 19 -7.65 -23.04 -0.25
CA PRO A 19 -7.06 -23.16 1.09
C PRO A 19 -8.05 -23.83 2.05
N SER A 20 -7.53 -24.63 2.97
CA SER A 20 -8.33 -25.18 4.07
C SER A 20 -8.81 -24.06 4.99
N ASP A 21 -9.86 -24.31 5.76
CA ASP A 21 -10.41 -23.33 6.70
C ASP A 21 -9.36 -22.83 7.71
N ALA A 22 -8.46 -23.72 8.14
CA ALA A 22 -7.35 -23.35 9.04
C ALA A 22 -6.39 -22.33 8.37
N ILE A 23 -6.06 -22.53 7.10
CA ILE A 23 -5.21 -21.60 6.33
C ILE A 23 -5.96 -20.29 6.09
N GLN A 24 -7.26 -20.34 5.80
CA GLN A 24 -8.07 -19.13 5.63
C GLN A 24 -8.09 -18.28 6.90
N GLN A 25 -8.36 -18.90 8.06
CA GLN A 25 -8.36 -18.21 9.35
C GLN A 25 -7.00 -17.58 9.69
N GLU A 26 -5.90 -18.28 9.40
CA GLU A 26 -4.56 -17.74 9.61
C GLU A 26 -4.31 -16.49 8.74
N LEU A 27 -4.65 -16.56 7.45
CA LEU A 27 -4.44 -15.45 6.51
C LEU A 27 -5.38 -14.26 6.80
N GLU A 28 -6.61 -14.53 7.25
CA GLU A 28 -7.55 -13.49 7.70
C GLU A 28 -7.02 -12.77 8.94
N ALA A 29 -6.48 -13.50 9.92
CA ALA A 29 -5.87 -12.90 11.11
C ALA A 29 -4.70 -11.99 10.73
N GLN A 30 -3.83 -12.43 9.81
CA GLN A 30 -2.72 -11.62 9.29
C GLN A 30 -3.23 -10.36 8.55
N GLN A 31 -4.30 -10.49 7.77
CA GLN A 31 -4.93 -9.36 7.09
C GLN A 31 -5.45 -8.32 8.09
N ILE A 32 -6.11 -8.75 9.17
CA ILE A 32 -6.64 -7.87 10.22
C ILE A 32 -5.50 -7.12 10.91
N GLU A 33 -4.41 -7.81 11.28
CA GLU A 33 -3.24 -7.20 11.90
C GLU A 33 -2.60 -6.14 10.98
N TRP A 34 -2.45 -6.48 9.71
CA TRP A 34 -1.95 -5.54 8.70
C TRP A 34 -2.86 -4.31 8.55
N GLN A 35 -4.18 -4.49 8.51
CA GLN A 35 -5.13 -3.38 8.42
C GLN A 35 -5.04 -2.45 9.65
N SER A 36 -4.90 -3.02 10.85
CA SER A 36 -4.71 -2.25 12.08
C SER A 36 -3.41 -1.42 12.06
N THR A 37 -2.31 -2.03 11.61
CA THR A 37 -1.02 -1.35 11.46
C THR A 37 -1.10 -0.23 10.43
N ARG A 38 -1.74 -0.49 9.27
CA ARG A 38 -1.97 0.51 8.23
C ARG A 38 -2.81 1.68 8.74
N GLN A 39 -3.86 1.41 9.51
CA GLN A 39 -4.70 2.46 10.08
C GLN A 39 -3.93 3.35 11.05
N SER A 40 -3.09 2.75 11.90
CA SER A 40 -2.21 3.49 12.81
C SER A 40 -1.21 4.36 12.06
N ALA A 41 -0.60 3.84 10.99
CA ALA A 41 0.32 4.60 10.14
C ALA A 41 -0.38 5.78 9.44
N LEU A 42 -1.58 5.57 8.91
CA LEU A 42 -2.38 6.63 8.28
C LEU A 42 -2.78 7.73 9.28
N ALA A 43 -3.06 7.38 10.53
CA ALA A 43 -3.42 8.34 11.57
C ALA A 43 -2.27 9.33 11.88
N SER A 44 -1.02 8.92 11.67
CA SER A 44 0.17 9.76 11.85
C SER A 44 0.80 10.20 10.53
N ALA A 45 0.20 9.92 9.38
CA ALA A 45 0.82 10.14 8.07
C ALA A 45 1.19 11.61 7.80
N GLN A 46 0.45 12.55 8.39
CA GLN A 46 0.68 14.00 8.20
C GLN A 46 1.76 14.57 9.13
N GLN A 47 2.38 13.75 9.98
CA GLN A 47 3.49 14.19 10.82
C GLN A 47 4.76 14.35 9.98
N ALA A 48 5.62 15.29 10.37
CA ALA A 48 6.90 15.50 9.69
C ALA A 48 7.75 14.23 9.75
N ALA A 49 8.28 13.80 8.59
CA ALA A 49 9.19 12.67 8.51
C ALA A 49 10.56 13.09 9.06
N ALA A 50 10.85 12.68 10.30
CA ALA A 50 12.11 13.00 10.96
C ALA A 50 12.73 11.76 11.61
N THR A 51 14.06 11.70 11.62
CA THR A 51 14.81 10.70 12.38
C THR A 51 14.67 10.91 13.89
N CYS A 52 15.07 9.92 14.70
CA CYS A 52 14.99 10.01 16.16
C CYS A 52 15.79 11.18 16.77
N ASP A 53 16.80 11.69 16.06
CA ASP A 53 17.62 12.85 16.43
C ASP A 53 17.15 14.16 15.74
N GLY A 54 16.00 14.15 15.07
CA GLY A 54 15.31 15.34 14.57
C GLY A 54 15.71 15.82 13.18
N VAL A 55 16.46 15.02 12.41
CA VAL A 55 16.79 15.37 11.02
C VAL A 55 15.56 15.12 10.14
N HIS A 56 15.04 16.19 9.53
CA HIS A 56 13.92 16.11 8.60
C HIS A 56 14.34 15.47 7.28
N ILE A 57 13.55 14.50 6.81
CA ILE A 57 13.75 13.78 5.55
C ILE A 57 12.45 13.89 4.75
N PRO A 58 12.39 14.76 3.72
CA PRO A 58 11.18 14.92 2.92
C PRO A 58 10.75 13.63 2.24
N VAL A 59 9.47 13.28 2.35
CA VAL A 59 8.89 12.10 1.68
C VAL A 59 7.98 12.53 0.54
N PHE A 60 8.37 12.19 -0.68
CA PHE A 60 7.60 12.53 -1.89
C PHE A 60 6.99 11.29 -2.55
N ALA A 61 5.83 11.48 -3.17
CA ALA A 61 5.14 10.43 -3.92
C ALA A 61 5.69 10.30 -5.34
N ASN A 62 5.67 9.06 -5.85
CA ASN A 62 5.86 8.76 -7.26
C ASN A 62 4.48 8.52 -7.88
N ILE A 63 4.07 9.38 -8.83
CA ILE A 63 2.73 9.32 -9.44
C ILE A 63 2.82 8.93 -10.92
N GLY A 64 1.78 8.27 -11.42
CA GLY A 64 1.55 8.00 -12.84
C GLY A 64 0.54 8.96 -13.48
N GLY A 65 -0.25 9.68 -12.68
CA GLY A 65 -1.13 10.73 -13.17
C GLY A 65 -1.95 11.41 -12.08
N PRO A 66 -2.85 12.34 -12.44
CA PRO A 66 -3.63 13.13 -11.47
C PRO A 66 -4.47 12.31 -10.50
N LYS A 67 -4.91 11.11 -10.89
CA LYS A 67 -5.70 10.21 -10.05
C LYS A 67 -4.96 9.71 -8.80
N ASP A 68 -3.62 9.78 -8.78
CA ASP A 68 -2.81 9.30 -7.67
C ASP A 68 -2.62 10.38 -6.58
N ILE A 69 -3.08 11.62 -6.82
CA ILE A 69 -2.86 12.77 -5.94
C ILE A 69 -3.58 12.59 -4.61
N ASP A 70 -4.84 12.16 -4.61
CA ASP A 70 -5.62 12.01 -3.38
C ASP A 70 -5.00 10.96 -2.45
N ASP A 71 -4.52 9.85 -3.01
CA ASP A 71 -3.81 8.81 -2.27
C ASP A 71 -2.45 9.31 -1.74
N ALA A 72 -1.72 10.08 -2.53
CA ALA A 72 -0.45 10.68 -2.12
C ALA A 72 -0.64 11.64 -0.94
N LEU A 73 -1.63 12.53 -1.01
CA LEU A 73 -1.96 13.48 0.05
C LEU A 73 -2.44 12.75 1.30
N THR A 74 -3.34 11.78 1.16
CA THR A 74 -3.85 10.97 2.29
C THR A 74 -2.71 10.21 2.98
N SER A 75 -1.72 9.76 2.21
CA SER A 75 -0.53 9.06 2.71
C SER A 75 0.56 9.99 3.27
N GLY A 76 0.32 11.31 3.30
CA GLY A 76 1.25 12.27 3.91
C GLY A 76 2.41 12.70 3.02
N ALA A 77 2.31 12.50 1.70
CA ALA A 77 3.36 12.95 0.79
C ALA A 77 3.49 14.48 0.81
N GLU A 78 4.72 14.97 0.94
CA GLU A 78 5.05 16.39 0.97
C GLU A 78 5.13 17.01 -0.44
N GLY A 79 4.93 16.19 -1.47
CA GLY A 79 5.06 16.59 -2.87
C GLY A 79 5.22 15.39 -3.80
N VAL A 80 5.53 15.68 -5.07
CA VAL A 80 5.78 14.69 -6.11
C VAL A 80 7.28 14.65 -6.41
N GLY A 81 7.91 13.50 -6.15
CA GLY A 81 9.34 13.29 -6.41
C GLY A 81 9.58 12.75 -7.82
N LEU A 82 8.60 12.04 -8.37
CA LEU A 82 8.61 11.51 -9.72
C LEU A 82 7.21 11.52 -10.32
N PHE A 83 7.06 12.15 -11.49
CA PHE A 83 5.87 12.00 -12.31
C PHE A 83 6.23 11.18 -13.56
N ARG A 84 5.69 9.96 -13.63
CA ARG A 84 5.85 9.04 -14.75
C ARG A 84 4.90 9.39 -15.89
N THR A 85 5.41 10.08 -16.90
CA THR A 85 4.62 10.57 -18.03
C THR A 85 4.30 9.51 -19.08
N GLU A 86 4.93 8.33 -19.03
CA GLU A 86 4.70 7.24 -19.99
C GLU A 86 3.25 6.74 -19.95
N PHE A 87 2.59 6.84 -18.79
CA PHE A 87 1.19 6.45 -18.64
C PHE A 87 0.20 7.40 -19.33
N LEU A 88 0.63 8.62 -19.68
CA LEU A 88 -0.18 9.54 -20.48
C LEU A 88 -0.34 9.02 -21.92
N PHE A 89 0.63 8.24 -22.42
CA PHE A 89 0.65 7.74 -23.79
C PHE A 89 0.15 6.29 -23.93
N GLN A 90 0.09 5.51 -22.83
CA GLN A 90 -0.36 4.11 -22.85
C GLN A 90 -1.88 3.93 -22.95
N ASN A 91 -2.65 4.94 -22.52
CA ASN A 91 -4.12 4.91 -22.59
C ASN A 91 -4.66 5.66 -23.82
N SER A 92 -3.83 5.86 -24.85
CA SER A 92 -4.19 6.48 -26.13
C SER A 92 -4.59 5.43 -27.16
#